data_AF-A0A364MW13-F1
#
_entry.id   AF-A0A364MW13-F1
#
_cell.length_a   1.000
_cell.length_b   1.000
_cell.length_c   1.000
_cell.angle_alpha   90.00
_cell.angle_beta   90.00
_cell.angle_gamma   90.00
#
_symmetry.space_group_name_H-M   'P 1'
#
loop_
_entity.id
_entity.type
_entity.pdbx_description
1 polymer ?
#
loop_
_entity_poly.entity_id
_entity_poly.type
_entity_poly.pdbx_seq_one_letter_code
_entity_poly.pdbx_strand_id
1 'polypeptide(L)'
;MASVHQAEARAKFLQEAAHLLAVSAPTTAAFIGRARNNLIEDAELEVSSKESDAYRRSICGACGNIMIPGWCHRETQLALQQRPRRKNMKKFASVSDAAPAPAARKPAKEVEDTPKTLNASSKQRQKARKGGLQALLDKKKTQASSAGGLDLMDFAL
;
A
#
# COMPACT_ATOMS: atom_id res chain seq x y z
N MET A 1 23.46 -31.51 5.39
CA MET A 1 23.59 -31.38 3.92
C MET A 1 22.60 -32.27 3.17
N ALA A 2 22.80 -33.59 3.06
CA ALA A 2 21.92 -34.46 2.26
C ALA A 2 20.43 -34.42 2.68
N SER A 3 20.16 -34.40 3.99
CA SER A 3 18.80 -34.26 4.56
C SER A 3 18.08 -32.97 4.14
N VAL A 4 18.81 -31.85 4.12
CA VAL A 4 18.28 -30.51 3.79
C VAL A 4 17.85 -30.46 2.32
N HIS A 5 18.68 -30.95 1.40
CA HIS A 5 18.33 -31.03 -0.02
C HIS A 5 17.16 -31.98 -0.28
N GLN A 6 17.02 -33.06 0.51
CA GLN A 6 15.86 -33.95 0.44
C GLN A 6 14.57 -33.28 0.94
N ALA A 7 14.66 -32.49 2.01
CA ALA A 7 13.54 -31.69 2.51
C ALA A 7 13.11 -30.62 1.49
N GLU A 8 14.05 -29.89 0.89
CA GLU A 8 13.77 -28.89 -0.15
C GLU A 8 13.07 -29.51 -1.38
N ALA A 9 13.58 -30.64 -1.88
CA ALA A 9 12.96 -31.38 -2.98
C ALA A 9 11.53 -31.84 -2.63
N ARG A 10 11.32 -32.31 -1.39
CA ARG A 10 10.00 -32.72 -0.89
C ARG A 10 9.04 -31.53 -0.74
N ALA A 11 9.52 -30.36 -0.30
CA ALA A 11 8.74 -29.14 -0.22
C ALA A 11 8.25 -28.67 -1.59
N LYS A 12 9.11 -28.75 -2.62
CA LYS A 12 8.76 -28.46 -4.02
C LYS A 12 7.72 -29.45 -4.56
N PHE A 13 7.93 -30.75 -4.35
CA PHE A 13 6.96 -31.78 -4.74
C PHE A 13 5.58 -31.57 -4.09
N LEU A 14 5.52 -31.29 -2.79
CA LEU A 14 4.26 -31.00 -2.09
C LEU A 14 3.60 -29.73 -2.65
N GLN A 15 4.38 -28.70 -3.01
CA GLN A 15 3.85 -27.51 -3.67
C GLN A 15 3.21 -27.84 -5.02
N GLU A 16 3.89 -28.59 -5.89
CA GLU A 16 3.37 -28.97 -7.21
C GLU A 16 2.13 -29.86 -7.09
N ALA A 17 2.16 -30.87 -6.21
CA ALA A 17 1.02 -31.75 -5.95
C ALA A 17 -0.22 -30.99 -5.44
N ALA A 18 -0.03 -29.98 -4.58
CA ALA A 18 -1.13 -29.11 -4.15
C ALA A 18 -1.73 -28.32 -5.33
N HIS A 19 -0.91 -27.76 -6.23
CA HIS A 19 -1.41 -27.02 -7.40
C HIS A 19 -2.15 -27.94 -8.39
N LEU A 20 -1.68 -29.18 -8.60
CA LEU A 20 -2.37 -30.16 -9.46
C LEU A 20 -3.75 -30.55 -8.92
N LEU A 21 -3.90 -30.64 -7.59
CA LEU A 21 -5.15 -31.03 -6.93
C LEU A 21 -6.07 -29.84 -6.59
N ALA A 22 -5.64 -28.59 -6.84
CA ALA A 22 -6.33 -27.39 -6.39
C ALA A 22 -7.79 -27.28 -6.86
N VAL A 23 -8.07 -27.77 -8.07
CA VAL A 23 -9.40 -27.71 -8.71
C VAL A 23 -10.25 -28.93 -8.39
N SER A 24 -9.66 -30.13 -8.38
CA SER A 24 -10.39 -31.40 -8.20
C SER A 24 -10.60 -31.78 -6.74
N ALA A 25 -9.69 -31.40 -5.86
CA ALA A 25 -9.69 -31.74 -4.44
C ALA A 25 -9.08 -30.59 -3.59
N PRO A 26 -9.76 -29.43 -3.47
CA PRO A 26 -9.21 -28.24 -2.82
C PRO A 26 -8.82 -28.47 -1.35
N THR A 27 -9.59 -29.27 -0.61
CA THR A 27 -9.29 -29.66 0.77
C THR A 27 -8.01 -30.51 0.88
N THR A 28 -7.77 -31.41 -0.07
CA THR A 28 -6.54 -32.20 -0.17
C THR A 28 -5.35 -31.32 -0.54
N ALA A 29 -5.53 -30.39 -1.49
CA ALA A 29 -4.51 -29.40 -1.83
C ALA A 29 -4.10 -28.54 -0.62
N ALA A 30 -5.07 -28.10 0.20
CA ALA A 30 -4.80 -27.37 1.43
C ALA A 30 -4.06 -28.19 2.49
N PHE A 31 -4.43 -29.46 2.66
CA PHE A 31 -3.73 -30.37 3.57
C PHE A 31 -2.26 -30.57 3.16
N ILE A 32 -2.00 -30.78 1.87
CA ILE A 32 -0.66 -30.92 1.30
C ILE A 32 0.13 -29.59 1.43
N GLY A 33 -0.50 -28.45 1.18
CA GLY A 33 0.10 -27.13 1.37
C GLY A 33 0.50 -26.87 2.83
N ARG A 34 -0.32 -27.29 3.79
CA ARG A 34 0.03 -27.22 5.22
C ARG A 34 1.18 -28.16 5.57
N ALA A 35 1.19 -29.38 5.04
CA ALA A 35 2.30 -30.33 5.23
C ALA A 35 3.64 -29.80 4.68
N ARG A 36 3.62 -29.01 3.59
CA ARG A 36 4.82 -28.29 3.10
C ARG A 36 5.31 -27.26 4.10
N ASN A 37 4.42 -26.47 4.70
CA ASN A 37 4.81 -25.43 5.66
C ASN A 37 5.45 -26.04 6.91
N ASN A 38 4.80 -27.05 7.50
CA ASN A 38 5.37 -27.81 8.61
C ASN A 38 6.75 -28.35 8.26
N LEU A 39 6.92 -28.97 7.07
CA LEU A 39 8.21 -29.53 6.64
C LEU A 39 9.31 -28.47 6.46
N ILE A 40 8.95 -27.22 6.09
CA ILE A 40 9.91 -26.10 6.00
C ILE A 40 10.35 -25.64 7.40
N GLU A 41 9.41 -25.60 8.35
CA GLU A 41 9.65 -25.24 9.74
C GLU A 41 10.47 -26.34 10.45
N ASP A 42 10.05 -27.61 10.38
CA ASP A 42 10.68 -28.78 10.97
C ASP A 42 12.12 -29.04 10.47
N ALA A 43 12.43 -28.63 9.23
CA ALA A 43 13.74 -28.81 8.61
C ALA A 43 14.63 -27.56 8.63
N GLU A 44 14.17 -26.48 9.29
CA GLU A 44 14.85 -25.17 9.34
C GLU A 44 15.32 -24.66 7.96
N LEU A 45 14.47 -24.86 6.94
CA LEU A 45 14.82 -24.47 5.56
C LEU A 45 14.80 -22.94 5.41
N GLU A 46 15.97 -22.36 5.12
CA GLU A 46 16.12 -20.94 4.75
C GLU A 46 15.51 -20.64 3.38
N VAL A 47 14.18 -20.66 3.30
CA VAL A 47 13.43 -20.27 2.09
C VAL A 47 13.60 -18.77 1.86
N SER A 48 14.01 -18.39 0.65
CA SER A 48 14.17 -16.98 0.29
C SER A 48 12.89 -16.19 0.57
N SER A 49 13.00 -15.03 1.22
CA SER A 49 11.84 -14.17 1.52
C SER A 49 10.94 -13.92 0.31
N LYS A 50 11.50 -13.83 -0.91
CA LYS A 50 10.74 -13.69 -2.17
C LYS A 50 9.85 -14.89 -2.47
N GLU A 51 10.33 -16.11 -2.21
CA GLU A 51 9.60 -17.35 -2.45
C GLU A 51 8.50 -17.53 -1.39
N SER A 52 8.83 -17.28 -0.11
CA SER A 52 7.85 -17.25 0.98
C SER A 52 6.72 -16.25 0.72
N ASP A 53 7.04 -15.06 0.22
CA ASP A 53 6.05 -14.05 -0.19
C ASP A 53 5.21 -14.49 -1.39
N ALA A 54 5.81 -15.14 -2.39
CA ALA A 54 5.08 -15.67 -3.54
C ALA A 54 4.08 -16.75 -3.13
N TYR A 55 4.51 -17.67 -2.25
CA TYR A 55 3.66 -18.74 -1.71
C TYR A 55 2.52 -18.20 -0.85
N ARG A 56 2.77 -17.19 0.00
CA ARG A 56 1.73 -16.50 0.79
C ARG A 56 0.72 -15.73 -0.06
N ARG A 57 1.03 -15.43 -1.33
CA ARG A 57 0.10 -14.80 -2.29
C ARG A 57 -0.70 -15.82 -3.09
N SER A 58 -0.26 -17.07 -3.20
CA SER A 58 -1.03 -18.14 -3.86
C SER A 58 -1.90 -18.94 -2.91
N ILE A 59 -1.69 -18.88 -1.59
CA ILE A 59 -2.38 -19.70 -0.58
C ILE A 59 -2.95 -18.88 0.58
N CYS A 60 -4.14 -19.24 1.03
CA CYS A 60 -4.79 -18.63 2.18
C CYS A 60 -4.11 -19.02 3.49
N GLY A 61 -3.58 -18.05 4.23
CA GLY A 61 -2.90 -18.28 5.52
C GLY A 61 -3.80 -18.83 6.64
N ALA A 62 -5.13 -18.78 6.51
CA ALA A 62 -6.05 -19.29 7.53
C ALA A 62 -6.42 -20.77 7.34
N CYS A 63 -6.75 -21.19 6.10
CA CYS A 63 -7.23 -22.54 5.82
C CYS A 63 -6.31 -23.37 4.90
N GLY A 64 -5.25 -22.79 4.34
CA GLY A 64 -4.32 -23.48 3.44
C GLY A 64 -4.79 -23.67 2.00
N ASN A 65 -6.04 -23.31 1.66
CA ASN A 65 -6.54 -23.40 0.27
C ASN A 65 -5.73 -22.52 -0.68
N ILE A 66 -5.48 -23.02 -1.89
CA ILE A 66 -4.93 -22.23 -2.99
C ILE A 66 -5.98 -21.20 -3.42
N MET A 67 -5.56 -19.94 -3.52
CA MET A 67 -6.38 -18.79 -3.87
C MET A 67 -6.49 -18.68 -5.39
N ILE A 68 -7.47 -19.39 -5.97
CA ILE A 68 -7.86 -19.24 -7.36
C ILE A 68 -8.87 -18.07 -7.45
N PRO A 69 -8.57 -16.98 -8.19
CA PRO A 69 -9.47 -15.84 -8.37
C PRO A 69 -10.84 -16.27 -8.91
N GLY A 70 -11.91 -15.69 -8.37
CA GLY A 70 -13.29 -16.05 -8.71
C GLY A 70 -13.79 -17.45 -8.29
N TRP A 71 -12.95 -18.32 -7.71
CA TRP A 71 -13.34 -19.69 -7.32
C TRP A 71 -13.40 -19.89 -5.80
N CYS A 72 -12.29 -19.60 -5.10
CA CYS A 72 -12.09 -20.02 -3.71
C CYS A 72 -12.15 -18.85 -2.70
N HIS A 73 -12.43 -17.64 -3.16
CA HIS A 73 -12.47 -16.45 -2.32
C HIS A 73 -13.57 -15.49 -2.76
N ARG A 74 -14.28 -14.90 -1.79
CA ARG A 74 -15.21 -13.80 -2.05
C ARG A 74 -14.41 -12.52 -2.18
N GLU A 75 -14.17 -12.07 -3.40
CA GLU A 75 -13.44 -10.83 -3.66
C GLU A 75 -14.21 -9.60 -3.16
N THR A 76 -13.88 -9.11 -1.96
CA THR A 76 -14.21 -7.75 -1.55
C THR A 76 -13.33 -6.78 -2.32
N GLN A 77 -13.82 -6.28 -3.45
CA GLN A 77 -13.18 -5.20 -4.21
C GLN A 77 -13.23 -3.89 -3.41
N LEU A 78 -12.26 -3.72 -2.51
CA LEU A 78 -12.06 -2.46 -1.81
C LEU A 78 -11.46 -1.47 -2.81
N ALA A 79 -12.30 -0.57 -3.34
CA ALA A 79 -11.89 0.45 -4.30
C ALA A 79 -10.90 1.41 -3.64
N LEU A 80 -9.59 1.11 -3.79
CA LEU A 80 -8.51 2.01 -3.39
C LEU A 80 -8.68 3.32 -4.18
N GLN A 81 -9.15 4.37 -3.50
CA GLN A 81 -9.36 5.66 -4.15
C GLN A 81 -8.05 6.10 -4.79
N GLN A 82 -8.06 6.22 -6.13
CA GLN A 82 -6.87 6.63 -6.86
C GLN A 82 -6.48 8.03 -6.42
N ARG A 83 -5.37 8.10 -5.66
CA ARG A 83 -4.81 9.36 -5.17
C ARG A 83 -4.64 10.29 -6.37
N PRO A 84 -5.30 11.47 -6.42
CA PRO A 84 -5.32 12.29 -7.61
C PRO A 84 -3.88 12.67 -7.97
N ARG A 85 -3.44 12.24 -9.17
CA ARG A 85 -2.12 12.57 -9.70
C ARG A 85 -1.99 14.09 -9.75
N ARG A 86 -1.14 14.65 -8.88
CA ARG A 86 -0.83 16.08 -8.86
C ARG A 86 -0.20 16.45 -10.21
N LYS A 87 -1.01 17.04 -11.09
CA LYS A 87 -0.53 17.62 -12.36
C LYS A 87 0.33 18.85 -12.02
N ASN A 88 1.63 18.63 -11.85
CA ASN A 88 2.60 19.72 -11.84
C ASN A 88 2.65 20.32 -13.26
N MET A 89 1.76 21.27 -13.56
CA MET A 89 1.95 22.14 -14.72
C MET A 89 3.23 22.95 -14.50
N LYS A 90 4.32 22.50 -15.12
CA LYS A 90 5.45 23.39 -15.38
C LYS A 90 4.92 24.47 -16.32
N LYS A 91 4.77 25.68 -15.78
CA LYS A 91 4.40 26.88 -16.52
C LYS A 91 5.56 27.20 -17.46
N PHE A 92 5.50 26.72 -18.70
CA PHE A 92 6.43 27.14 -19.74
C PHE A 92 6.26 28.65 -19.92
N ALA A 93 7.35 29.39 -19.71
CA ALA A 93 7.36 30.82 -19.89
C ALA A 93 7.26 31.13 -21.39
N SER A 94 6.27 31.94 -21.75
CA SER A 94 6.13 32.51 -23.08
C SER A 94 7.28 33.47 -23.37
N VAL A 95 7.95 33.29 -24.51
CA VAL A 95 8.83 34.30 -25.10
C VAL A 95 8.15 34.80 -26.37
N SER A 96 8.20 36.12 -26.58
CA SER A 96 7.63 36.92 -27.67
C SER A 96 8.14 36.46 -29.06
N ASP A 97 7.50 36.77 -30.20
CA ASP A 97 7.34 38.14 -30.70
C ASP A 97 6.40 38.30 -31.94
N ALA A 98 6.19 39.57 -32.32
CA ALA A 98 5.63 40.09 -33.58
C ALA A 98 4.11 39.91 -33.90
N ALA A 99 3.43 41.04 -34.11
CA ALA A 99 2.09 41.18 -34.73
C ALA A 99 2.22 41.77 -36.16
N PRO A 100 1.14 41.87 -36.97
CA PRO A 100 0.24 43.03 -36.85
C PRO A 100 -1.28 42.73 -37.00
N ALA A 101 -2.09 43.77 -36.72
CA ALA A 101 -3.57 43.81 -36.68
C ALA A 101 -4.17 44.27 -38.06
N PRO A 102 -5.44 44.73 -38.24
CA PRO A 102 -6.56 44.93 -37.29
C PRO A 102 -8.00 44.62 -37.77
N ALA A 103 -9.01 44.66 -36.87
CA ALA A 103 -10.29 45.42 -37.04
C ALA A 103 -11.33 45.21 -35.89
N ALA A 104 -11.79 46.32 -35.27
CA ALA A 104 -13.16 46.63 -34.77
C ALA A 104 -13.89 45.68 -33.75
N ARG A 105 -14.67 46.08 -32.71
CA ARG A 105 -15.27 47.35 -32.20
C ARG A 105 -15.37 47.34 -30.64
N LYS A 106 -15.69 48.49 -29.99
CA LYS A 106 -16.12 48.70 -28.57
C LYS A 106 -17.55 49.31 -28.53
N PRO A 107 -18.38 49.35 -27.43
CA PRO A 107 -18.18 50.01 -26.09
C PRO A 107 -18.50 49.10 -24.84
N ALA A 108 -17.88 49.23 -23.65
CA ALA A 108 -18.21 50.05 -22.42
C ALA A 108 -19.58 49.74 -21.74
N LYS A 109 -19.84 49.75 -20.41
CA LYS A 109 -19.23 50.31 -19.13
C LYS A 109 -19.22 49.26 -17.96
N GLU A 110 -18.50 49.38 -16.82
CA GLU A 110 -18.70 50.07 -15.48
C GLU A 110 -20.01 49.71 -14.71
N VAL A 111 -20.10 49.47 -13.37
CA VAL A 111 -19.61 50.19 -12.14
C VAL A 111 -19.70 49.27 -10.86
N GLU A 112 -18.80 49.46 -9.85
CA GLU A 112 -18.80 49.01 -8.40
C GLU A 112 -19.08 47.51 -8.04
N ASP A 113 -18.58 46.91 -6.95
CA ASP A 113 -18.35 47.40 -5.57
C ASP A 113 -17.12 46.73 -4.89
N THR A 114 -16.54 47.33 -3.83
CA THR A 114 -15.44 46.76 -3.03
C THR A 114 -15.61 47.08 -1.54
N PRO A 115 -15.09 46.24 -0.62
CA PRO A 115 -13.75 46.57 -0.12
C PRO A 115 -12.83 45.39 0.21
N LYS A 116 -11.53 45.71 0.22
CA LYS A 116 -10.41 44.83 0.59
C LYS A 116 -10.33 44.57 2.11
N THR A 117 -9.45 43.63 2.48
CA THR A 117 -8.58 43.50 3.68
C THR A 117 -8.81 42.26 4.55
N LEU A 118 -7.84 41.70 5.30
CA LEU A 118 -6.37 41.91 5.35
C LEU A 118 -5.60 40.63 4.94
N ASN A 119 -4.30 40.77 4.66
CA ASN A 119 -3.40 39.64 4.36
C ASN A 119 -2.99 38.83 5.61
N ALA A 120 -3.53 37.62 5.79
CA ALA A 120 -2.96 36.63 6.72
C ALA A 120 -1.75 35.93 6.08
N SER A 121 -0.55 36.50 6.32
CA SER A 121 0.77 36.05 5.86
C SER A 121 0.93 34.54 5.56
N SER A 122 1.05 34.21 4.26
CA SER A 122 1.34 32.86 3.74
C SER A 122 2.64 32.24 4.32
N LYS A 123 3.57 33.07 4.82
CA LYS A 123 4.82 32.62 5.44
C LYS A 123 4.63 32.06 6.87
N GLN A 124 3.58 32.46 7.59
CA GLN A 124 3.40 32.06 9.00
C GLN A 124 2.88 30.62 9.14
N ARG A 125 2.11 30.12 8.17
CA ARG A 125 1.64 28.71 8.12
C ARG A 125 2.67 27.71 7.56
N GLN A 126 3.72 28.17 6.89
CA GLN A 126 4.78 27.30 6.38
C GLN A 126 5.80 26.88 7.45
N LYS A 127 6.05 27.71 8.48
CA LYS A 127 6.94 27.33 9.60
C LYS A 127 6.38 26.15 10.42
N ALA A 128 5.07 26.04 10.55
CA ALA A 128 4.38 24.91 11.21
C ALA A 128 4.47 23.57 10.46
N ARG A 129 5.09 23.53 9.25
CA ARG A 129 5.23 22.33 8.41
C ARG A 129 6.68 21.90 8.16
N LYS A 130 7.65 22.50 8.88
CA LYS A 130 9.09 22.16 8.78
C LYS A 130 9.60 21.17 9.85
N GLY A 131 8.71 20.54 10.63
CA GLY A 131 9.03 19.32 11.37
C GLY A 131 8.81 18.10 10.48
N GLY A 132 9.88 17.42 10.08
CA GLY A 132 9.80 16.16 9.32
C GLY A 132 9.28 14.99 10.18
N LEU A 133 9.23 13.79 9.60
CA LEU A 133 8.77 12.58 10.29
C LEU A 133 9.51 12.35 11.63
N GLN A 134 10.82 12.65 11.67
CA GLN A 134 11.65 12.58 12.88
C GLN A 134 11.06 13.39 14.04
N ALA A 135 10.68 14.64 13.79
CA ALA A 135 10.11 15.52 14.82
C ALA A 135 8.71 15.07 15.31
N LEU A 136 7.99 14.25 14.52
CA LEU A 136 6.77 13.58 14.97
C LEU A 136 7.07 12.34 15.82
N LEU A 137 8.15 11.61 15.53
CA LEU A 137 8.60 10.47 16.32
C LEU A 137 9.15 10.91 17.69
N ASP A 138 9.95 11.97 17.74
CA ASP A 138 10.46 12.55 19.00
C ASP A 138 9.33 13.13 19.87
N LYS A 139 8.27 13.64 19.22
CA LYS A 139 7.05 14.08 19.92
C LYS A 139 6.20 12.90 20.41
N LYS A 140 6.21 11.77 19.70
CA LYS A 140 5.58 10.52 20.17
C LYS A 140 6.36 9.89 21.34
N LYS A 141 7.70 10.02 21.34
CA LYS A 141 8.58 9.62 22.47
C LYS A 141 8.28 10.41 23.75
N THR A 142 7.91 11.70 23.64
CA THR A 142 7.53 12.56 24.77
C THR A 142 6.04 12.51 25.15
N GLN A 143 5.16 12.00 24.28
CA GLN A 143 3.76 11.68 24.67
C GLN A 143 3.61 10.31 25.35
N ALA A 144 4.60 9.43 25.24
CA ALA A 144 4.59 8.12 25.89
C ALA A 144 4.62 8.17 27.44
N SER A 145 4.77 9.35 28.05
CA SER A 145 4.80 9.56 29.50
C SER A 145 3.62 10.34 30.07
N SER A 146 2.56 10.64 29.30
CA SER A 146 1.41 11.43 29.80
C SER A 146 0.04 11.14 29.17
N ALA A 147 -0.10 10.08 28.37
CA ALA A 147 -1.40 9.58 27.92
C ALA A 147 -1.41 8.04 28.05
N GLY A 148 -2.42 7.52 28.76
CA GLY A 148 -2.50 6.10 29.16
C GLY A 148 -2.33 5.14 27.98
N GLY A 149 -1.40 4.19 28.13
CA GLY A 149 -1.28 3.05 27.23
C GLY A 149 -2.40 2.05 27.50
N LEU A 150 -2.89 1.42 26.43
CA LEU A 150 -3.74 0.24 26.54
C LEU A 150 -2.87 -0.91 27.06
N ASP A 151 -3.17 -1.38 28.27
CA ASP A 151 -2.40 -2.43 28.93
C ASP A 151 -2.85 -3.83 28.47
N LEU A 152 -2.03 -4.84 28.74
CA LEU A 152 -2.29 -6.23 28.33
C LEU A 152 -3.58 -6.83 28.95
N MET A 153 -4.20 -6.14 29.91
CA MET A 153 -5.44 -6.53 30.57
C MET A 153 -6.72 -6.13 29.81
N ASP A 154 -6.64 -5.22 28.82
CA ASP A 154 -7.79 -4.79 27.99
C ASP A 154 -8.21 -5.85 26.94
N PHE A 155 -7.40 -6.88 26.71
CA PHE A 155 -7.66 -7.95 25.74
C PHE A 155 -8.06 -9.29 26.37
N ALA A 156 -8.32 -9.31 27.69
CA ALA A 156 -8.68 -10.50 28.45
C ALA A 156 -10.14 -10.44 28.93
N LEU A 157 -11.09 -10.42 27.99
CA LEU A 157 -12.51 -10.72 28.22
C LEU A 157 -13.15 -11.40 27.01
#